data_AF-A0A0C9X458-F1
#
_entry.id   AF-A0A0C9X458-F1
#
_cell.length_a   1.000
_cell.length_b   1.000
_cell.length_c   1.000
_cell.angle_alpha   90.00
_cell.angle_beta   90.00
_cell.angle_gamma   90.00
#
_symmetry.space_group_name_H-M   'P 1'
#
loop_
_entity.id
_entity.type
_entity.pdbx_description
1 polymer ?
#
loop_
_entity_poly.entity_id
_entity_poly.type
_entity_poly.pdbx_seq_one_letter_code
_entity_poly.pdbx_strand_id
1 'polypeptide(L)'
;NPKFPPSAPSPKLMHQIFADFCKDIDPNQFEESGCAVCGQLTQSSTLKKLSEMNLNLDILIQEGVTQVERQSSKDPLSDIEGPVLDSDLDSICQTCCRSVSKGKMP
;
A
#
# COMPACT_ATOMS: atom_id res chain seq x y z
N ASN A 1 -44.69 11.55 17.80
CA ASN A 1 -44.04 11.24 16.50
C ASN A 1 -43.47 12.50 15.89
N PRO A 2 -42.17 12.55 15.58
CA PRO A 2 -41.64 13.61 14.73
C PRO A 2 -42.36 13.57 13.37
N LYS A 3 -42.66 14.75 12.83
CA LYS A 3 -43.33 14.88 11.54
C LYS A 3 -42.37 14.41 10.43
N PHE A 4 -42.85 13.49 9.58
CA PHE A 4 -42.11 12.99 8.43
C PHE A 4 -42.72 13.55 7.13
N PRO A 5 -41.91 14.01 6.17
CA PRO A 5 -40.45 14.11 6.25
C PRO A 5 -39.99 15.25 7.19
N PRO A 6 -38.75 15.18 7.69
CA PRO A 6 -38.16 16.30 8.42
C PRO A 6 -38.08 17.54 7.52
N SER A 7 -38.03 18.71 8.15
CA SER A 7 -37.81 19.98 7.44
C SER A 7 -36.47 19.98 6.70
N ALA A 8 -36.40 20.72 5.60
CA ALA A 8 -35.20 20.84 4.81
C ALA A 8 -34.01 21.37 5.65
N PRO A 9 -32.78 20.89 5.41
CA PRO A 9 -31.59 21.39 6.08
C PRO A 9 -31.31 22.85 5.71
N SER A 10 -30.59 23.56 6.59
CA SER A 10 -30.19 24.93 6.32
C SER A 10 -29.18 25.00 5.15
N PRO A 11 -29.09 26.11 4.40
CA PRO A 11 -28.10 26.27 3.35
C PRO A 11 -26.67 26.03 3.83
N LYS A 12 -26.33 26.47 5.05
CA LYS A 12 -25.03 26.23 5.68
C LYS A 12 -24.76 24.73 5.87
N LEU A 13 -25.74 23.99 6.38
CA LEU A 13 -25.60 22.55 6.59
C LEU A 13 -25.48 21.81 5.26
N MET A 14 -26.25 22.20 4.24
CA MET A 14 -26.12 21.63 2.89
C MET A 14 -24.71 21.85 2.33
N HIS A 15 -24.19 23.08 2.40
CA HIS A 15 -22.83 23.38 1.96
C HIS A 15 -21.77 22.57 2.70
N GLN A 16 -21.92 22.40 4.02
CA GLN A 16 -21.01 21.58 4.80
C GLN A 16 -21.06 20.11 4.36
N ILE A 17 -22.25 19.54 4.18
CA ILE A 17 -22.41 18.16 3.69
C ILE A 17 -21.70 17.98 2.35
N PHE A 18 -21.86 18.92 1.41
CA PHE A 18 -21.17 18.84 0.11
C PHE A 18 -19.66 18.96 0.25
N ALA A 19 -19.16 19.91 1.06
CA ALA A 19 -17.73 20.11 1.24
C ALA A 19 -17.06 18.91 1.92
N ASP A 20 -17.68 18.37 2.96
CA ASP A 20 -17.20 17.19 3.69
C ASP A 20 -17.22 15.96 2.76
N PHE A 21 -18.30 15.78 1.99
CA PHE A 21 -18.36 14.71 0.99
C PHE A 21 -17.23 14.81 -0.03
N CYS A 22 -17.05 15.98 -0.67
CA CYS A 22 -15.98 16.20 -1.65
C CYS A 22 -14.58 15.93 -1.06
N LYS A 23 -14.38 16.25 0.21
CA LYS A 23 -13.11 15.98 0.91
C LYS A 23 -12.90 14.49 1.14
N ASP A 24 -13.94 13.77 1.54
CA ASP A 24 -13.87 12.33 1.83
C ASP A 24 -13.71 11.50 0.54
N ILE A 25 -14.24 11.99 -0.58
CA ILE A 25 -14.06 11.38 -1.91
C ILE A 25 -12.90 12.00 -2.70
N ASP A 26 -12.00 12.72 -2.05
CA ASP A 26 -10.73 13.10 -2.68
C ASP A 26 -9.89 11.82 -2.91
N PRO A 27 -9.32 11.60 -4.10
CA PRO A 27 -8.56 10.39 -4.41
C PRO A 27 -7.49 10.05 -3.37
N ASN A 28 -6.84 11.04 -2.76
CA ASN A 28 -5.82 10.78 -1.73
C ASN A 28 -6.38 10.12 -0.46
N GLN A 29 -7.71 10.15 -0.25
CA GLN A 29 -8.37 9.53 0.91
C GLN A 29 -8.66 8.04 0.74
N PHE A 30 -8.70 7.52 -0.48
CA PHE A 30 -9.09 6.12 -0.72
C PHE A 30 -8.31 5.43 -1.84
N GLU A 31 -7.47 6.13 -2.58
CA GLU A 31 -6.56 5.50 -3.54
C GLU A 31 -5.59 4.61 -2.78
N GLU A 32 -5.46 3.38 -3.26
CA GLU A 32 -4.61 2.35 -2.68
C GLU A 32 -3.50 1.99 -3.65
N SER A 33 -2.36 1.62 -3.09
CA SER A 33 -1.25 1.06 -3.83
C SER A 33 -0.60 -0.07 -3.01
N GLY A 34 0.17 -0.90 -3.69
CA GLY A 34 0.81 -2.06 -3.10
C GLY A 34 2.04 -1.69 -2.27
N CYS A 35 2.28 -2.45 -1.20
CA CYS A 35 3.58 -2.51 -0.54
C CYS A 35 4.53 -3.44 -1.31
N ALA A 36 5.68 -2.96 -1.73
CA ALA A 36 6.71 -3.76 -2.43
C ALA A 36 7.23 -4.94 -1.62
N VAL A 37 7.09 -4.93 -0.28
CA VAL A 37 7.61 -5.99 0.60
C VAL A 37 6.58 -7.09 0.86
N CYS A 38 5.32 -6.75 1.12
CA CYS A 38 4.29 -7.73 1.49
C CYS A 38 3.15 -7.87 0.49
N GLY A 39 3.13 -7.08 -0.59
CA GLY A 39 2.09 -7.07 -1.62
C GLY A 39 0.72 -6.56 -1.15
N GLN A 40 0.55 -6.17 0.12
CA GLN A 40 -0.72 -5.69 0.61
C GLN A 40 -1.06 -4.32 0.03
N LEU A 41 -2.30 -4.17 -0.41
CA LEU A 41 -2.88 -2.88 -0.75
C LEU A 41 -3.06 -2.06 0.53
N THR A 42 -2.59 -0.82 0.49
CA THR A 42 -2.74 0.15 1.56
C THR A 42 -2.99 1.52 0.96
N GLN A 43 -3.63 2.40 1.73
CA GLN A 43 -3.88 3.77 1.29
C GLN A 43 -2.57 4.43 0.85
N SER A 44 -2.53 4.95 -0.37
CA SER A 44 -1.33 5.51 -1.01
C SER A 44 -0.72 6.66 -0.18
N SER A 45 -1.55 7.42 0.53
CA SER A 45 -1.11 8.50 1.43
C SER A 45 -0.32 8.00 2.65
N THR A 46 -0.38 6.71 2.99
CA THR A 46 0.31 6.09 4.14
C THR A 46 1.57 5.32 3.74
N LEU A 47 1.76 5.09 2.44
CA LEU A 47 2.96 4.47 1.89
C LEU A 47 4.14 5.44 1.94
N LYS A 48 5.35 4.87 1.99
CA LYS A 48 6.60 5.62 1.90
C LYS A 48 7.44 5.08 0.77
N LYS A 49 8.11 5.95 0.02
CA LYS A 49 9.03 5.50 -1.04
C LYS A 49 10.24 4.80 -0.43
N LEU A 50 10.60 3.65 -0.98
CA LEU A 50 11.80 2.91 -0.58
C LEU A 50 13.07 3.75 -0.77
N SER A 51 13.15 4.51 -1.86
CA SER A 51 14.31 5.36 -2.19
C SER A 51 14.56 6.50 -1.19
N GLU A 52 13.53 6.91 -0.45
CA GLU A 52 13.63 7.95 0.58
C GLU A 52 14.01 7.38 1.95
N MET A 53 13.96 6.06 2.11
CA MET A 53 14.19 5.38 3.38
C MET A 53 15.57 4.72 3.37
N ASN A 54 16.40 5.02 4.38
CA ASN A 54 17.70 4.37 4.57
C ASN A 54 17.53 3.01 5.27
N LEU A 55 16.91 2.04 4.58
CA LEU A 55 16.62 0.70 5.10
C LEU A 55 17.67 -0.30 4.60
N ASN A 56 18.08 -1.21 5.49
CA ASN A 56 18.83 -2.40 5.07
C ASN A 56 17.84 -3.45 4.53
N LEU A 57 17.78 -3.62 3.22
CA LEU A 57 16.89 -4.57 2.55
C LEU A 57 17.48 -5.99 2.50
N ASP A 58 18.76 -6.17 2.83
CA ASP A 58 19.43 -7.49 2.77
C ASP A 58 18.76 -8.52 3.69
N ILE A 59 18.05 -8.06 4.73
CA ILE A 59 17.27 -8.94 5.61
C ILE A 59 16.16 -9.70 4.87
N LEU A 60 15.74 -9.21 3.71
CA LEU A 60 14.70 -9.80 2.86
C LEU A 60 15.30 -10.77 1.82
N ILE A 61 16.61 -10.98 1.79
CA ILE A 61 17.24 -11.97 0.91
C ILE A 61 16.95 -13.36 1.50
N GLN A 62 16.23 -14.20 0.75
CA GLN A 62 15.88 -15.54 1.19
C GLN A 62 16.00 -16.55 0.05
N GLU A 63 16.94 -17.48 0.20
CA GLU A 63 17.15 -18.59 -0.74
C GLU A 63 15.94 -19.54 -0.76
N GLY A 64 15.58 -20.01 -1.95
CA GLY A 64 14.53 -20.99 -2.20
C GLY A 64 13.09 -20.48 -2.09
N VAL A 65 12.87 -19.16 -1.94
CA VAL A 65 11.53 -18.56 -1.84
C VAL A 65 11.06 -17.92 -3.13
N THR A 66 11.98 -17.42 -3.95
CA THR A 66 11.68 -16.83 -5.26
C THR A 66 12.01 -17.80 -6.37
N GLN A 67 11.44 -17.58 -7.55
CA GLN A 67 11.75 -18.38 -8.72
C GLN A 67 11.61 -17.53 -9.98
N VAL A 68 12.61 -17.59 -10.85
CA VAL A 68 12.54 -17.00 -12.19
C VAL A 68 11.49 -17.74 -13.01
N GLU A 69 10.66 -16.99 -13.75
CA GLU A 69 9.66 -17.57 -14.64
C GLU A 69 10.28 -18.52 -15.66
N ARG A 70 9.65 -19.68 -15.87
CA ARG A 70 10.06 -20.66 -16.88
C ARG A 70 9.20 -20.52 -18.11
N GLN A 71 9.81 -20.30 -19.26
CA GLN A 71 9.14 -20.26 -20.57
C GLN A 71 9.13 -21.63 -21.24
N SER A 72 9.97 -22.56 -20.77
CA SER A 72 10.05 -23.93 -21.26
C SER A 72 10.36 -24.94 -20.16
N SER A 73 10.07 -26.21 -20.43
CA SER A 73 10.43 -27.32 -19.53
C SER A 73 11.93 -27.56 -19.40
N LYS A 74 12.76 -26.99 -20.29
CA LYS A 74 14.22 -27.09 -20.26
C LYS A 74 14.86 -26.02 -19.39
N ASP A 75 14.12 -24.97 -19.06
CA ASP A 75 14.65 -23.86 -18.28
C ASP A 75 14.95 -24.35 -16.86
N PRO A 76 16.14 -24.03 -16.32
CA PRO A 76 16.52 -24.44 -14.97
C PRO A 76 15.62 -23.76 -13.93
N LEU A 77 15.48 -24.41 -12.77
CA LEU A 77 14.92 -23.75 -11.60
C LEU A 77 16.02 -22.87 -11.01
N SER A 78 15.81 -21.57 -10.99
CA SER A 78 16.72 -20.59 -10.40
C SER A 78 15.92 -19.56 -9.61
N ASP A 79 16.49 -19.11 -8.50
CA ASP A 79 15.90 -18.07 -7.66
C ASP A 79 16.13 -16.68 -8.29
N ILE A 80 15.31 -15.72 -7.91
CA ILE A 80 15.52 -14.30 -8.26
C ILE A 80 16.58 -13.74 -7.31
N GLU A 81 17.66 -13.17 -7.86
CA GLU A 81 18.73 -12.57 -7.06
C GLU A 81 18.26 -11.30 -6.33
N GLY A 82 18.73 -11.15 -5.07
CA GLY A 82 18.49 -9.95 -4.27
C GLY A 82 17.36 -10.10 -3.24
N PRO A 83 16.93 -8.98 -2.62
CA PRO A 83 15.86 -8.99 -1.62
C PRO A 83 14.51 -9.35 -2.27
N VAL A 84 13.69 -10.11 -1.55
CA VAL A 84 12.33 -10.44 -2.01
C VAL A 84 11.45 -9.19 -1.99
N LEU A 85 11.25 -8.61 -3.17
CA LEU A 85 10.45 -7.42 -3.42
C LEU A 85 9.63 -7.59 -4.70
N ASP A 86 8.47 -6.97 -4.73
CA ASP A 86 7.73 -6.74 -5.97
C ASP A 86 8.44 -5.67 -6.80
N SER A 87 8.90 -6.03 -8.00
CA SER A 87 9.69 -5.16 -8.87
C SER A 87 8.90 -4.00 -9.47
N ASP A 88 7.57 -4.09 -9.49
CA ASP A 88 6.70 -3.07 -10.08
C ASP A 88 6.28 -2.00 -9.05
N LEU A 89 6.69 -2.17 -7.78
CA LEU A 89 6.33 -1.29 -6.66
C LEU A 89 7.57 -0.62 -6.07
N ASP A 90 7.46 0.67 -5.77
CA ASP A 90 8.55 1.49 -5.23
C ASP A 90 8.36 1.91 -3.76
N SER A 91 7.29 1.40 -3.13
CA SER A 91 6.76 1.92 -1.88
C SER A 91 6.57 0.85 -0.82
N ILE A 92 6.73 1.20 0.46
CA ILE A 92 6.64 0.30 1.61
C ILE A 92 5.56 0.77 2.59
N CYS A 93 4.76 -0.17 3.09
CA CYS A 93 3.75 0.11 4.11
C CYS A 93 4.38 0.36 5.49
N GLN A 94 3.63 1.04 6.36
CA GLN A 94 4.14 1.43 7.68
C GLN A 94 4.54 0.23 8.54
N THR A 95 3.85 -0.91 8.41
CA THR A 95 4.16 -2.14 9.15
C THR A 95 5.49 -2.74 8.70
N CYS A 96 5.68 -2.98 7.40
CA CYS A 96 6.93 -3.51 6.88
C CYS A 96 8.10 -2.56 7.17
N CYS A 97 7.91 -1.25 7.00
CA CYS A 97 8.93 -0.25 7.32
C CYS A 97 9.41 -0.35 8.78
N ARG A 98 8.48 -0.54 9.73
CA ARG A 98 8.82 -0.70 11.17
C ARG A 98 9.55 -2.00 11.47
N SER A 99 9.27 -3.09 10.76
CA SER A 99 9.96 -4.37 10.93
C SER A 99 11.36 -4.31 10.31
N VAL A 100 11.46 -3.85 9.07
CA VAL A 100 12.73 -3.79 8.32
C VAL A 100 13.73 -2.84 8.97
N SER A 101 13.27 -1.68 9.45
CA SER A 101 14.14 -0.73 10.20
C SER A 101 14.72 -1.31 11.50
N LYS A 102 14.15 -2.40 12.01
CA LYS A 102 14.64 -3.14 13.19
C LYS A 102 15.41 -4.40 12.82
N GLY A 103 15.70 -4.62 11.54
CA GLY A 103 16.35 -5.84 11.05
C GLY A 103 15.49 -7.10 11.25
N LYS A 104 14.16 -6.97 11.23
CA LYS A 104 13.22 -8.08 11.41
C LYS A 104 12.47 -8.37 10.13
N MET A 105 12.26 -9.65 9.86
CA MET A 105 11.34 -10.09 8.81
C MET A 105 9.93 -9.57 9.11
N PRO A 106 9.28 -8.90 8.14
CA PRO A 106 7.95 -8.32 8.29
C PRO A 106 6.82 -9.35 8.30
#